data_AF-R7VLN3-F1
#
_entry.id   AF-R7VLN3-F1
#
_cell.length_a   1.000
_cell.length_b   1.000
_cell.length_c   1.000
_cell.angle_alpha   90.00
_cell.angle_beta   90.00
_cell.angle_gamma   90.00
#
_symmetry.space_group_name_H-M   'P 1'
#
loop_
_entity.id
_entity.type
_entity.pdbx_description
1 polymer ?
#
loop_
_entity_poly.entity_id
_entity_poly.type
_entity_poly.pdbx_seq_one_letter_code
_entity_poly.pdbx_strand_id
1 'polypeptide(L)'
;LLILDNHESHASCRVIDIAREHGIVLLTIPPHTSHKLQPLDCMVYGPFKAAYDRATDAWLRSHPGKTISIYDIPALAYEAQMQAMTARNIISGFCSTGIFPFN
;
A
#
# COMPACT_ATOMS: atom_id res chain seq x y z
N LEU A 1 -15.52 1.91 7.71
CA LEU A 1 -14.78 0.64 7.87
C LEU A 1 -13.34 0.88 7.45
N LEU A 2 -12.38 0.54 8.30
CA LEU A 2 -10.95 0.60 8.02
C LEU A 2 -10.37 -0.78 8.30
N ILE A 3 -9.68 -1.35 7.31
CA ILE A 3 -9.09 -2.68 7.37
C ILE A 3 -7.58 -2.52 7.60
N LEU A 4 -7.07 -3.20 8.61
CA LEU A 4 -5.70 -3.05 9.11
C LEU A 4 -5.04 -4.43 9.21
N ASP A 5 -3.71 -4.47 9.07
CA ASP A 5 -2.96 -5.61 9.53
C ASP A 5 -2.92 -5.67 11.07
N ASN A 6 -2.47 -6.80 11.61
CA ASN A 6 -2.40 -7.02 13.05
C ASN A 6 -1.07 -6.52 13.66
N HIS A 7 -0.40 -5.54 13.05
CA HIS A 7 0.81 -4.97 13.63
C HIS A 7 0.47 -4.15 14.88
N GLU A 8 1.25 -4.32 15.95
CA GLU A 8 0.92 -3.81 17.30
C GLU A 8 0.72 -2.29 17.34
N SER A 9 1.42 -1.53 16.49
CA SER A 9 1.25 -0.08 16.37
C SER A 9 -0.15 0.35 15.91
N HIS A 10 -0.87 -0.50 15.16
CA HIS A 10 -2.19 -0.20 14.63
C HIS A 10 -3.34 -0.56 15.59
N ALA A 11 -3.06 -1.32 16.65
CA ALA A 11 -4.05 -1.79 17.62
C ALA A 11 -3.88 -1.18 19.02
N SER A 12 -3.15 -0.06 19.16
CA SER A 12 -3.02 0.63 20.45
C SER A 12 -4.37 1.19 20.93
N CYS A 13 -4.58 1.28 22.25
CA CYS A 13 -5.80 1.85 22.84
C CYS A 13 -6.11 3.24 22.27
N ARG A 14 -5.08 4.08 22.10
CA ARG A 14 -5.24 5.43 21.54
C ARG A 14 -5.84 5.41 20.13
N VAL A 15 -5.44 4.48 19.27
CA VAL A 15 -5.99 4.36 17.91
C VAL A 15 -7.45 3.90 17.96
N ILE A 16 -7.76 2.95 18.85
CA ILE A 16 -9.13 2.43 19.03
C ILE A 16 -10.06 3.52 19.55
N ASP A 17 -9.61 4.33 20.52
CA ASP A 17 -10.40 5.42 21.10
C ASP A 17 -10.68 6.50 20.05
N ILE A 18 -9.66 6.93 19.29
CA ILE A 18 -9.84 7.90 18.19
C ILE A 18 -10.81 7.34 17.13
N ALA A 19 -10.66 6.08 16.74
CA ALA A 19 -11.55 5.45 15.77
C ALA A 19 -12.99 5.41 16.27
N ARG A 20 -13.21 5.07 17.55
CA ARG A 20 -14.53 5.08 18.19
C ARG A 20 -15.14 6.48 18.20
N GLU A 21 -14.38 7.50 18.61
CA GLU A 21 -14.83 8.90 18.63
C GLU A 21 -15.27 9.40 17.26
N HIS A 22 -14.62 8.93 16.19
CA HIS A 22 -14.91 9.32 14.81
C HIS A 22 -15.85 8.36 14.07
N GLY A 23 -16.44 7.36 14.75
CA GLY A 23 -17.36 6.39 14.14
C GLY A 23 -16.71 5.46 13.12
N ILE A 24 -15.40 5.25 13.20
CA ILE A 24 -14.63 4.37 12.31
C ILE A 24 -14.64 2.95 12.88
N VAL A 25 -15.27 2.02 12.17
CA VAL A 25 -15.15 0.59 12.45
C VAL A 25 -13.77 0.09 12.01
N LEU A 26 -12.95 -0.37 12.95
CA LEU A 26 -11.68 -1.04 12.68
C LEU A 26 -11.88 -2.54 12.52
N LEU A 27 -11.29 -3.14 11.48
CA LEU A 27 -11.26 -4.57 11.25
C LEU A 27 -9.82 -5.03 11.04
N THR A 28 -9.33 -5.96 11.85
CA THR A 28 -8.01 -6.56 11.68
C THR A 28 -8.10 -7.88 10.93
N ILE A 29 -7.10 -8.17 10.10
CA ILE A 29 -6.96 -9.48 9.45
C ILE A 29 -6.20 -10.46 10.36
N PRO A 30 -6.47 -11.78 10.28
CA PRO A 30 -5.72 -12.78 11.04
C PRO A 30 -4.21 -12.71 10.80
N PRO A 31 -3.37 -13.04 11.79
CA PRO A 31 -1.92 -13.07 11.62
C PRO A 31 -1.47 -13.91 10.42
N HIS A 32 -0.40 -13.48 9.76
CA HIS A 32 0.21 -14.17 8.61
C HIS A 32 -0.71 -14.37 7.39
N THR A 33 -1.78 -13.58 7.25
CA THR A 33 -2.72 -13.68 6.11
C THR A 33 -2.69 -12.49 5.15
N SER A 34 -1.75 -11.55 5.28
CA SER A 34 -1.71 -10.35 4.45
C SER A 34 -1.65 -10.67 2.95
N HIS A 35 -0.87 -11.68 2.56
CA HIS A 35 -0.81 -12.20 1.18
C HIS A 35 -2.14 -12.76 0.61
N LYS A 36 -3.18 -12.91 1.43
CA LYS A 36 -4.52 -13.38 1.02
C LYS A 36 -5.60 -12.35 1.27
N LEU A 37 -5.50 -11.59 2.35
CA LEU A 37 -6.59 -10.76 2.86
C LEU A 37 -6.29 -9.26 2.80
N GLN A 38 -5.05 -8.85 2.51
CA GLN A 38 -4.67 -7.45 2.42
C GLN A 38 -4.67 -6.99 0.94
N PRO A 39 -5.62 -6.14 0.52
CA PRO A 39 -5.75 -5.73 -0.89
C PRO A 39 -4.48 -5.11 -1.47
N LEU A 40 -3.77 -4.35 -0.64
CA LEU A 40 -2.53 -3.68 -1.03
C LEU A 40 -1.44 -4.70 -1.38
N ASP A 41 -1.28 -5.75 -0.57
CA ASP A 41 -0.27 -6.79 -0.77
C ASP A 41 -0.58 -7.65 -2.00
N CYS A 42 -1.85 -7.97 -2.24
CA CYS A 42 -2.26 -8.83 -3.34
C CYS A 42 -2.11 -8.16 -4.72
N MET A 43 -2.54 -6.91 -4.88
CA MET A 43 -2.71 -6.32 -6.21
C MET A 43 -2.08 -4.94 -6.42
N VAL A 44 -1.59 -4.26 -5.38
CA VAL A 44 -1.07 -2.88 -5.50
C VAL A 44 0.44 -2.82 -5.33
N TYR A 45 1.00 -3.49 -4.32
CA TYR A 45 2.42 -3.40 -4.00
C TYR A 45 3.33 -4.09 -5.01
N GLY A 46 2.89 -5.16 -5.66
CA GLY A 46 3.62 -5.78 -6.76
C GLY A 46 3.87 -4.78 -7.91
N PRO A 47 2.80 -4.21 -8.51
CA PRO A 47 2.92 -3.17 -9.52
C PRO A 47 3.69 -1.94 -9.06
N PHE A 48 3.50 -1.51 -7.80
CA PHE A 48 4.22 -0.36 -7.24
C PHE A 48 5.72 -0.58 -7.22
N LYS A 49 6.20 -1.71 -6.67
CA LYS A 49 7.63 -2.04 -6.64
C LYS A 49 8.22 -2.07 -8.05
N ALA A 50 7.55 -2.74 -8.98
CA ALA A 50 8.01 -2.79 -10.37
C ALA A 50 8.06 -1.41 -11.04
N ALA A 51 7.12 -0.52 -10.74
CA ALA A 51 7.13 0.86 -11.25
C ALA A 51 8.21 1.71 -10.61
N TYR A 52 8.42 1.54 -9.30
CA TYR A 52 9.49 2.21 -8.55
C TYR A 52 10.86 1.80 -9.06
N ASP A 53 11.10 0.51 -9.27
CA ASP A 53 12.37 -0.01 -9.82
C ASP A 53 12.66 0.61 -11.21
N ARG A 54 11.64 0.71 -12.07
CA ARG A 54 11.78 1.38 -13.38
C ARG A 54 12.10 2.87 -13.25
N ALA A 55 11.45 3.57 -12.32
CA ALA A 55 11.69 5.00 -12.08
C ALA A 55 13.12 5.21 -11.54
N THR A 56 13.58 4.38 -10.61
CA THR A 56 14.95 4.42 -10.09
C THR A 56 15.98 4.15 -11.18
N ASP A 57 15.76 3.16 -12.05
CA ASP A 57 16.65 2.83 -13.17
C ASP A 57 16.71 3.95 -14.21
N ALA A 58 15.58 4.61 -14.47
CA ALA A 58 15.54 5.78 -15.36
C ALA A 58 16.33 6.94 -14.77
N TRP A 59 16.13 7.24 -13.49
CA TRP A 59 16.82 8.33 -12.80
C TRP A 59 18.33 8.11 -12.75
N LEU A 60 18.80 6.89 -12.46
CA LEU A 60 20.23 6.57 -12.42
C LEU A 60 20.88 6.72 -13.80
N ARG A 61 20.18 6.32 -14.87
CA ARG A 61 20.66 6.50 -16.26
C ARG A 61 20.73 7.97 -16.67
N SER A 62 19.82 8.81 -16.20
CA SER A 62 19.84 10.25 -16.51
C SER A 62 20.81 11.05 -15.63
N HIS A 63 21.32 10.46 -14.53
CA HIS A 63 22.22 11.10 -13.57
C HIS A 63 23.50 10.28 -13.35
N PRO A 64 24.35 10.12 -14.38
CA PRO A 64 25.56 9.31 -14.27
C PRO A 64 26.49 9.80 -13.16
N GLY A 65 26.98 8.85 -12.35
CA GLY A 65 27.88 9.13 -11.22
C GLY A 65 27.20 9.65 -9.95
N LYS A 66 25.87 9.79 -9.94
CA LYS A 66 25.10 10.17 -8.74
C LYS A 66 24.42 8.95 -8.10
N THR A 67 24.17 9.06 -6.80
CA THR A 67 23.34 8.12 -6.06
C THR A 67 22.00 8.77 -5.73
N ILE A 68 20.96 7.94 -5.63
CA ILE A 68 19.64 8.38 -5.18
C ILE A 68 19.73 8.72 -3.69
N SER A 69 19.30 9.93 -3.33
CA SER A 69 19.21 10.38 -1.95
C SER A 69 17.79 10.21 -1.41
N ILE A 70 17.63 10.40 -0.10
CA ILE A 70 16.31 10.41 0.54
C ILE A 70 15.39 11.53 0.00
N TYR A 71 15.94 12.57 -0.62
CA TYR A 71 15.18 13.69 -1.19
C TYR A 71 14.62 13.38 -2.58
N ASP A 72 15.18 12.36 -3.26
CA ASP A 72 14.72 11.90 -4.57
C ASP A 72 13.57 10.88 -4.43
N ILE A 73 13.56 10.11 -3.32
CA ILE A 73 12.57 9.07 -3.03
C ILE A 73 11.12 9.54 -3.20
N PRO A 74 10.69 10.72 -2.67
CA PRO A 74 9.30 11.15 -2.80
C PRO A 74 8.84 11.31 -4.25
N ALA A 75 9.69 11.84 -5.13
CA ALA A 75 9.37 12.02 -6.53
C ALA A 75 9.25 10.68 -7.27
N LEU A 76 10.20 9.76 -7.03
CA LEU A 76 10.21 8.41 -7.61
C LEU A 76 9.02 7.57 -7.11
N ALA A 77 8.70 7.68 -5.83
CA ALA A 77 7.56 7.00 -5.22
C ALA A 77 6.24 7.54 -5.77
N TYR A 78 6.13 8.86 -5.97
CA TYR A 78 4.95 9.47 -6.58
C TYR A 78 4.72 8.96 -8.01
N GLU A 79 5.77 8.89 -8.83
CA GLU A 79 5.68 8.34 -10.19
C GLU A 79 5.19 6.88 -10.17
N ALA A 80 5.78 6.05 -9.30
CA ALA A 80 5.38 4.66 -9.12
C ALA A 80 3.93 4.53 -8.62
N GLN A 81 3.52 5.40 -7.69
CA GLN A 81 2.18 5.42 -7.12
C GLN A 81 1.13 5.69 -8.19
N MET A 82 1.36 6.67 -9.08
CA MET A 82 0.42 7.00 -10.15
C MET A 82 0.22 5.83 -11.14
N GLN A 83 1.24 4.98 -11.33
CA GLN A 83 1.13 3.80 -12.18
C GLN A 83 0.47 2.61 -11.47
N ALA A 84 0.67 2.46 -10.16
CA ALA A 84 0.27 1.27 -9.42
C ALA A 84 -1.06 1.38 -8.68
N MET A 85 -1.36 2.55 -8.10
CA MET A 85 -2.59 2.80 -7.33
C MET A 85 -3.75 3.22 -8.23
N THR A 86 -3.96 2.49 -9.32
CA THR A 86 -5.06 2.73 -10.24
C THR A 86 -6.37 2.17 -9.66
N ALA A 87 -7.51 2.74 -10.06
CA ALA A 87 -8.83 2.22 -9.68
C ALA A 87 -8.97 0.73 -10.02
N ARG A 88 -8.42 0.29 -11.16
CA ARG A 88 -8.38 -1.12 -11.57
C ARG A 88 -7.66 -2.00 -10.55
N ASN A 89 -6.43 -1.64 -10.16
CA ASN A 89 -5.65 -2.44 -9.21
C ASN A 89 -6.28 -2.44 -7.82
N ILE A 90 -6.81 -1.29 -7.39
CA ILE A 90 -7.51 -1.16 -6.11
C ILE A 90 -8.74 -2.07 -6.07
N ILE A 91 -9.65 -1.94 -7.05
CA ILE A 91 -10.87 -2.76 -7.11
C ILE A 91 -10.52 -4.24 -7.21
N SER A 92 -9.54 -4.61 -8.06
CA SER A 92 -9.07 -5.99 -8.18
C SER A 92 -8.50 -6.52 -6.86
N GLY A 93 -7.80 -5.68 -6.09
CA GLY A 93 -7.30 -6.00 -4.76
C GLY A 93 -8.43 -6.41 -3.83
N PHE A 94 -9.42 -5.54 -3.65
CA PHE A 94 -10.56 -5.81 -2.77
C PHE A 94 -11.41 -7.01 -3.21
N CYS A 95 -11.58 -7.22 -4.53
CA CYS A 95 -12.27 -8.37 -5.10
C CYS A 95 -11.52 -9.68 -4.79
N SER A 96 -10.21 -9.70 -5.05
CA SER A 96 -9.36 -10.89 -4.87
C SER A 96 -9.22 -11.33 -3.40
N THR A 97 -9.35 -10.39 -2.47
CA THR A 97 -9.31 -10.65 -1.01
C THR A 97 -10.69 -10.94 -0.42
N GLY A 98 -11.74 -11.04 -1.25
CA GLY A 98 -13.10 -11.33 -0.80
C GLY A 98 -13.77 -10.22 0.02
N ILE A 99 -13.31 -8.97 -0.10
CA ILE A 99 -13.89 -7.84 0.64
C ILE A 99 -15.06 -7.23 -0.13
N PHE A 100 -14.83 -6.76 -1.37
CA PHE A 100 -15.86 -6.22 -2.25
C PHE A 100 -15.27 -5.80 -3.63
N PRO A 101 -15.94 -6.00 -4.76
CA PRO A 101 -17.14 -6.81 -4.94
C PRO A 101 -16.86 -8.28 -4.60
N PHE A 102 -17.91 -9.01 -4.22
CA PHE A 102 -17.82 -10.45 -4.05
C PHE A 102 -17.85 -11.12 -5.43
N ASN A 103 -17.12 -12.23 -5.56
CA ASN A 103 -17.14 -13.08 -6.76
C ASN A 103 -18.44 -13.88 -6.86
#